data_AF-A0A522A5H2-F1
#
_entry.id   AF-A0A522A5H2-F1
#
_cell.length_a   1.000
_cell.length_b   1.000
_cell.length_c   1.000
_cell.angle_alpha   90.00
_cell.angle_beta   90.00
_cell.angle_gamma   90.00
#
_symmetry.space_group_name_H-M   'P 1'
#
loop_
_entity.id
_entity.type
_entity.pdbx_description
1 polymer ?
#
loop_
_entity_poly.entity_id
_entity_poly.type
_entity_poly.pdbx_seq_one_letter_code
_entity_poly.pdbx_strand_id
1 'polypeptide(L)'
;MATFDVLKNNSLTNRLRMLKHTPFNTGTWKKTRLKAALGPELAKATLLDDEKHKEHSKKLFGRFNRAWGHLPHDKINDQLRFLTLLHTVTDIDVDQTLVACEQLESNIRSALNRELKTVGLIGAVEIEVINLEALRMNKAQKDRDALRERGNKTGGHVPTALRKLQEAAEDLCRAKEAVKLSVVTQMAARQWPSSLFEDFDERKSVVLVHFHGLIHLGQTGCDAAHERVAKTLKRYWPDTYCVELKKTFEAQAPLEKFKAIADYLTKGGNDDLRYSTAFGSQTEEGYEAALWRLGYRGVEDDGPETTKPDENALTIGEVTVLGEAIHKLMVRTKCETGYILRMGTVGT
;
A
#
# COMPACT_ATOMS: atom_id res chain seq x y z
N MET A 1 -11.59 30.54 -37.72
CA MET A 1 -10.35 29.73 -37.58
C MET A 1 -10.26 29.18 -36.15
N ALA A 2 -11.16 28.27 -35.77
CA ALA A 2 -11.23 27.71 -34.41
C ALA A 2 -11.65 26.22 -34.45
N THR A 3 -11.12 25.47 -35.43
CA THR A 3 -11.61 24.12 -35.75
C THR A 3 -10.52 23.04 -35.69
N PHE A 4 -9.25 23.36 -35.94
CA PHE A 4 -8.18 22.35 -35.90
C PHE A 4 -7.64 22.07 -34.49
N ASP A 5 -7.48 23.09 -33.65
CA ASP A 5 -6.97 22.91 -32.28
C ASP A 5 -8.02 22.25 -31.37
N VAL A 6 -9.31 22.54 -31.57
CA VAL A 6 -10.41 21.87 -30.88
C VAL A 6 -10.49 20.40 -31.27
N LEU A 7 -10.27 20.05 -32.55
CA LEU A 7 -10.26 18.66 -33.01
C LEU A 7 -9.03 17.88 -32.53
N LYS A 8 -7.84 18.51 -32.50
CA LYS A 8 -6.62 17.90 -31.92
C LYS A 8 -6.78 17.68 -30.42
N ASN A 9 -7.30 18.67 -29.70
CA ASN A 9 -7.55 18.54 -28.26
C ASN A 9 -8.59 17.45 -27.99
N ASN A 10 -9.71 17.40 -28.71
CA ASN A 10 -10.72 16.34 -28.55
C ASN A 10 -10.17 14.94 -28.90
N SER A 11 -9.32 14.81 -29.92
CA SER A 11 -8.67 13.56 -30.29
C SER A 11 -7.70 13.07 -29.20
N LEU A 12 -6.90 13.98 -28.64
CA LEU A 12 -5.96 13.68 -27.56
C LEU A 12 -6.68 13.36 -26.25
N THR A 13 -7.72 14.13 -25.90
CA THR A 13 -8.56 13.87 -24.72
C THR A 13 -9.29 12.53 -24.85
N ASN A 14 -9.82 12.19 -26.03
CA ASN A 14 -10.45 10.89 -26.27
C ASN A 14 -9.44 9.74 -26.24
N ARG A 15 -8.24 9.93 -26.79
CA ARG A 15 -7.17 8.92 -26.75
C ARG A 15 -6.66 8.69 -25.33
N LEU A 16 -6.48 9.76 -24.55
CA LEU A 16 -6.15 9.68 -23.12
C LEU A 16 -7.27 8.99 -22.33
N ARG A 17 -8.54 9.27 -22.65
CA ARG A 17 -9.69 8.62 -22.05
C ARG A 17 -9.75 7.12 -22.35
N MET A 18 -9.42 6.71 -23.58
CA MET A 18 -9.34 5.29 -23.95
C MET A 18 -8.16 4.59 -23.26
N LEU A 19 -7.01 5.27 -23.15
CA LEU A 19 -5.82 4.71 -22.51
C LEU A 19 -6.00 4.53 -21.00
N LYS A 20 -6.83 5.36 -20.34
CA LYS A 20 -7.06 5.28 -18.88
C LYS A 20 -7.42 3.89 -18.37
N HIS A 21 -8.20 3.11 -19.12
CA HIS A 21 -8.61 1.76 -18.71
C HIS A 21 -7.75 0.66 -19.33
N THR A 22 -6.68 1.01 -20.05
CA THR A 22 -5.82 0.04 -20.70
C THR A 22 -4.84 -0.53 -19.67
N PRO A 23 -4.87 -1.85 -19.38
CA PRO A 23 -3.85 -2.50 -18.59
C PRO A 23 -2.53 -2.53 -19.35
N PHE A 24 -1.41 -2.56 -18.63
CA PHE A 24 -0.12 -2.82 -19.26
C PHE A 24 -0.01 -4.28 -19.73
N ASN A 25 0.90 -4.52 -20.66
CA ASN A 25 1.20 -5.88 -21.07
C ASN A 25 2.12 -6.59 -20.05
N THR A 26 2.08 -7.92 -20.08
CA THR A 26 2.99 -8.73 -19.26
C THR A 26 4.42 -8.53 -19.75
N GLY A 27 5.34 -8.32 -18.81
CA GLY A 27 6.76 -8.05 -19.08
C GLY A 27 7.11 -6.58 -19.32
N THR A 28 6.13 -5.66 -19.37
CA THR A 28 6.41 -4.22 -19.42
C THR A 28 7.06 -3.76 -18.11
N TRP A 29 8.26 -3.21 -18.19
CA TRP A 29 9.04 -2.74 -17.04
C TRP A 29 8.37 -1.57 -16.31
N LYS A 30 8.54 -1.52 -14.97
CA LYS A 30 8.04 -0.45 -14.09
C LYS A 30 8.33 0.96 -14.62
N LYS A 31 9.58 1.25 -15.00
CA LYS A 31 10.00 2.54 -15.56
C LYS A 31 9.23 2.92 -16.83
N THR A 32 8.95 1.95 -17.70
CA THR A 32 8.18 2.16 -18.93
C THR A 32 6.72 2.46 -18.60
N ARG A 33 6.13 1.69 -17.67
CA ARG A 33 4.76 1.92 -17.18
C ARG A 33 4.59 3.32 -16.60
N LEU A 34 5.52 3.76 -15.74
CA LEU A 34 5.52 5.11 -15.15
C LEU A 34 5.61 6.21 -16.20
N LYS A 35 6.57 6.11 -17.13
CA LYS A 35 6.73 7.10 -18.19
C LYS A 35 5.50 7.19 -19.10
N ALA A 36 4.87 6.06 -19.40
CA ALA A 36 3.66 6.02 -20.21
C ALA A 36 2.47 6.69 -19.50
N ALA A 37 2.35 6.53 -18.18
CA ALA A 37 1.23 7.06 -17.40
C ALA A 37 1.41 8.51 -16.92
N LEU A 38 2.63 8.92 -16.59
CA LEU A 38 2.93 10.21 -15.95
C LEU A 38 3.75 11.16 -16.83
N GLY A 39 4.35 10.65 -17.91
CA GLY A 39 5.39 11.36 -18.64
C GLY A 39 6.75 11.31 -17.91
N PRO A 40 7.84 11.73 -18.59
CA PRO A 40 9.20 11.52 -18.11
C PRO A 40 9.58 12.36 -16.88
N GLU A 41 9.02 13.56 -16.75
CA GLU A 41 9.33 14.47 -15.65
C GLU A 41 8.67 14.03 -14.35
N LEU A 42 7.34 13.85 -14.38
CA LEU A 42 6.58 13.46 -13.20
C LEU A 42 6.95 12.04 -12.75
N ALA A 43 7.20 11.10 -13.66
CA ALA A 43 7.65 9.75 -13.30
C ALA A 43 8.86 9.78 -12.34
N LYS A 44 9.86 10.63 -12.63
CA LYS A 44 11.08 10.80 -11.81
C LYS A 44 10.87 11.58 -10.51
N ALA A 45 9.75 12.30 -10.39
CA ALA A 45 9.47 13.18 -9.26
C ALA A 45 8.62 12.50 -8.15
N THR A 46 8.22 11.25 -8.34
CA THR A 46 7.36 10.50 -7.39
C THR A 46 8.14 9.43 -6.64
N LEU A 47 7.62 8.94 -5.51
CA LEU A 47 8.18 7.79 -4.79
C LEU A 47 8.17 6.48 -5.58
N LEU A 48 7.41 6.41 -6.69
CA LEU A 48 7.37 5.24 -7.54
C LEU A 48 8.66 5.10 -8.36
N ASP A 49 9.49 6.14 -8.49
CA ASP A 49 10.82 6.03 -9.08
C ASP A 49 11.83 5.49 -8.06
N ASP A 50 12.63 4.50 -8.44
CA ASP A 50 13.56 3.81 -7.54
C ASP A 50 14.65 4.73 -6.97
N GLU A 51 15.11 5.73 -7.72
CA GLU A 51 16.10 6.69 -7.22
C GLU A 51 15.47 7.61 -6.18
N LYS A 52 14.25 8.10 -6.47
CA LYS A 52 13.50 8.95 -5.56
C LYS A 52 13.11 8.20 -4.28
N HIS A 53 12.68 6.95 -4.41
CA HIS A 53 12.45 6.02 -3.30
C HIS A 53 13.69 5.91 -2.40
N LYS A 54 14.86 5.57 -2.97
CA LYS A 54 16.11 5.44 -2.22
C LYS A 54 16.52 6.73 -1.50
N GLU A 55 16.34 7.89 -2.14
CA GLU A 55 16.59 9.20 -1.52
C GLU A 55 15.70 9.39 -0.28
N HIS A 56 14.41 9.11 -0.43
CA HIS A 56 13.41 9.31 0.60
C HIS A 56 13.52 8.31 1.75
N SER A 57 13.87 7.05 1.46
CA SER A 57 14.21 6.06 2.48
C SER A 57 15.37 6.56 3.36
N LYS A 58 16.46 7.03 2.75
CA LYS A 58 17.60 7.60 3.51
C LYS A 58 17.18 8.76 4.41
N LYS A 59 16.32 9.67 3.90
CA LYS A 59 15.78 10.79 4.69
C LYS A 59 14.98 10.28 5.90
N LEU A 60 14.10 9.30 5.70
CA LEU A 60 13.24 8.75 6.76
C LEU A 60 14.04 7.94 7.78
N PHE A 61 14.97 7.08 7.33
CA PHE A 61 15.94 6.40 8.19
C PHE A 61 16.70 7.39 9.07
N GLY A 62 17.21 8.48 8.48
CA GLY A 62 17.90 9.52 9.24
C GLY A 62 17.03 10.17 10.31
N ARG A 63 15.71 10.27 10.10
CA ARG A 63 14.76 10.76 11.13
C ARG A 63 14.58 9.76 12.25
N PHE A 64 14.40 8.47 11.94
CA PHE A 64 14.33 7.42 12.96
C PHE A 64 15.59 7.34 13.81
N ASN A 65 16.75 7.32 13.16
CA ASN A 65 18.04 7.23 13.84
C ASN A 65 18.29 8.43 14.76
N ARG A 66 18.00 9.66 14.31
CA ARG A 66 18.11 10.85 15.18
C ARG A 66 17.14 10.80 16.36
N ALA A 67 15.92 10.32 16.14
CA ALA A 67 14.90 10.28 17.18
C ALA A 67 15.18 9.23 18.25
N TRP A 68 15.61 8.03 17.85
CA TRP A 68 15.62 6.86 18.74
C TRP A 68 16.86 5.97 18.63
N GLY A 69 17.80 6.27 17.73
CA GLY A 69 19.00 5.44 17.51
C GLY A 69 20.00 5.45 18.68
N HIS A 70 19.87 6.41 19.59
CA HIS A 70 20.67 6.49 20.81
C HIS A 70 20.10 5.66 21.96
N LEU A 71 18.86 5.16 21.84
CA LEU A 71 18.22 4.37 22.89
C LEU A 71 18.84 2.96 22.95
N PRO A 72 19.03 2.40 24.16
CA PRO A 72 19.38 0.99 24.32
C PRO A 72 18.38 0.06 23.64
N HIS A 73 18.83 -1.10 23.15
CA HIS A 73 17.98 -2.04 22.39
C HIS A 73 16.79 -2.55 23.21
N ASP A 74 16.97 -2.83 24.50
CA ASP A 74 15.88 -3.19 25.41
C ASP A 74 14.81 -2.09 25.46
N LYS A 75 15.22 -0.82 25.55
CA LYS A 75 14.29 0.32 25.52
C LYS A 75 13.59 0.47 24.19
N ILE A 76 14.29 0.24 23.07
CA ILE A 76 13.67 0.27 21.74
C ILE A 76 12.60 -0.82 21.64
N ASN A 77 12.90 -2.04 22.07
CA ASN A 77 11.95 -3.16 22.06
C ASN A 77 10.72 -2.85 22.92
N ASP A 78 10.93 -2.28 24.10
CA ASP A 78 9.85 -1.96 25.02
C ASP A 78 9.01 -0.77 24.57
N GLN A 79 9.64 0.29 24.04
CA GLN A 79 9.00 1.59 23.85
C GLN A 79 8.54 1.85 22.42
N LEU A 80 9.15 1.24 21.39
CA LEU A 80 8.74 1.44 20.00
C LEU A 80 7.75 0.37 19.56
N ARG A 81 6.68 0.81 18.90
CA ARG A 81 5.78 -0.07 18.15
C ARG A 81 5.74 0.37 16.70
N PHE A 82 5.59 -0.61 15.82
CA PHE A 82 5.17 -0.35 14.45
C PHE A 82 3.65 -0.19 14.44
N LEU A 83 3.19 0.97 13.99
CA LEU A 83 1.79 1.35 13.88
C LEU A 83 1.34 1.23 12.43
N THR A 84 0.25 0.52 12.20
CA THR A 84 -0.53 0.54 10.95
C THR A 84 -1.91 1.11 11.25
N LEU A 85 -2.35 2.08 10.45
CA LEU A 85 -3.68 2.66 10.48
C LEU A 85 -4.31 2.61 9.11
N LEU A 86 -5.36 1.80 8.93
CA LEU A 86 -6.14 1.81 7.69
C LEU A 86 -7.26 2.85 7.83
N HIS A 87 -7.23 3.89 7.01
CA HIS A 87 -8.09 5.04 7.24
C HIS A 87 -9.42 4.95 6.51
N THR A 88 -9.36 4.96 5.18
CA THR A 88 -10.52 5.02 4.32
C THR A 88 -10.16 4.55 2.92
N VAL A 89 -11.19 4.36 2.10
CA VAL A 89 -11.06 4.14 0.67
C VAL A 89 -11.75 5.28 -0.07
N THR A 90 -11.21 5.67 -1.21
CA THR A 90 -11.78 6.70 -2.08
C THR A 90 -11.89 6.19 -3.51
N ASP A 91 -12.59 6.95 -4.36
CA ASP A 91 -12.61 6.68 -5.79
C ASP A 91 -11.21 6.89 -6.37
N ILE A 92 -10.98 6.40 -7.59
CA ILE A 92 -9.75 6.65 -8.36
C ILE A 92 -9.75 8.12 -8.82
N ASP A 93 -9.51 9.01 -7.86
CA ASP A 93 -9.52 10.47 -8.01
C ASP A 93 -8.43 11.10 -7.11
N VAL A 94 -7.65 12.00 -7.71
CA VAL A 94 -6.49 12.61 -7.03
C VAL A 94 -6.92 13.51 -5.88
N ASP A 95 -7.95 14.34 -6.08
CA ASP A 95 -8.31 15.36 -5.10
C ASP A 95 -9.04 14.73 -3.91
N GLN A 96 -9.94 13.77 -4.15
CA GLN A 96 -10.55 12.97 -3.07
C GLN A 96 -9.49 12.23 -2.24
N THR A 97 -8.49 11.63 -2.91
CA THR A 97 -7.39 10.94 -2.24
C THR A 97 -6.61 11.90 -1.33
N LEU A 98 -6.31 13.11 -1.81
CA LEU A 98 -5.57 14.12 -1.02
C LEU A 98 -6.35 14.64 0.19
N VAL A 99 -7.67 14.81 0.04
CA VAL A 99 -8.58 15.14 1.15
C VAL A 99 -8.58 14.02 2.19
N ALA A 100 -8.64 12.75 1.76
CA ALA A 100 -8.55 11.61 2.67
C ALA A 100 -7.20 11.55 3.40
N CYS A 101 -6.08 11.88 2.75
CA CYS A 101 -4.78 12.00 3.40
C CYS A 101 -4.75 13.11 4.48
N GLU A 102 -5.38 14.25 4.22
CA GLU A 102 -5.48 15.35 5.20
C GLU A 102 -6.36 14.97 6.39
N GLN A 103 -7.48 14.29 6.12
CA GLN A 103 -8.37 13.79 7.17
C GLN A 103 -7.66 12.74 8.04
N LEU A 104 -6.86 11.85 7.44
CA LEU A 104 -6.03 10.90 8.16
C LEU A 104 -5.07 11.61 9.12
N GLU A 105 -4.31 12.59 8.63
CA GLU A 105 -3.39 13.36 9.46
C GLU A 105 -4.13 14.06 10.61
N SER A 106 -5.23 14.74 10.30
CA SER A 106 -6.06 15.45 11.28
C SER A 106 -6.61 14.50 12.35
N ASN A 107 -7.06 13.30 11.95
CA ASN A 107 -7.56 12.29 12.86
C ASN A 107 -6.46 11.72 13.75
N ILE A 108 -5.25 11.46 13.23
CA ILE A 108 -4.11 11.00 14.04
C ILE A 108 -3.77 12.06 15.10
N ARG A 109 -3.69 13.33 14.68
CA ARG A 109 -3.40 14.46 15.56
C ARG A 109 -4.46 14.59 16.65
N SER A 110 -5.73 14.49 16.29
CA SER A 110 -6.86 14.60 17.21
C SER A 110 -6.93 13.42 18.18
N ALA A 111 -6.71 12.21 17.68
CA ALA A 111 -6.68 10.99 18.48
C ALA A 111 -5.57 11.04 19.52
N LEU A 112 -4.35 11.39 19.11
CA LEU A 112 -3.20 11.38 19.99
C LEU A 112 -3.01 12.68 20.77
N ASN A 113 -3.80 13.73 20.55
CA ASN A 113 -3.55 15.09 21.10
C ASN A 113 -3.23 15.10 22.61
N ARG A 114 -3.95 14.29 23.41
CA ARG A 114 -3.72 14.18 24.87
C ARG A 114 -2.44 13.42 25.21
N GLU A 115 -2.02 12.49 24.35
CA GLU A 115 -0.85 11.62 24.49
C GLU A 115 0.41 12.20 23.84
N LEU A 116 0.30 13.19 22.95
CA LEU A 116 1.45 13.76 22.21
C LEU A 116 2.54 14.37 23.11
N LYS A 117 2.24 14.64 24.38
CA LYS A 117 3.23 15.09 25.38
C LYS A 117 4.19 13.99 25.82
N THR A 118 3.81 12.73 25.66
CA THR A 118 4.59 11.57 26.13
C THR A 118 4.88 10.57 25.00
N VAL A 119 4.15 10.69 23.89
CA VAL A 119 4.25 9.83 22.72
C VAL A 119 4.91 10.59 21.56
N GLY A 120 5.82 9.92 20.86
CA GLY A 120 6.42 10.40 19.61
C GLY A 120 5.97 9.53 18.43
N LEU A 121 5.64 10.13 17.29
CA LEU A 121 5.25 9.41 16.08
C LEU A 121 6.06 9.92 14.90
N ILE A 122 6.67 9.00 14.14
CA ILE A 122 7.22 9.26 12.80
C ILE A 122 6.71 8.18 11.86
N GLY A 123 6.10 8.56 10.74
CA GLY A 123 5.69 7.59 9.72
C GLY A 123 5.34 8.27 8.40
N ALA A 124 4.73 7.50 7.51
CA ALA A 124 4.33 7.92 6.17
C ALA A 124 2.84 7.64 5.96
N VAL A 125 2.16 8.58 5.32
CA VAL A 125 0.89 8.31 4.63
C VAL A 125 1.20 7.55 3.35
N GLU A 126 0.46 6.48 3.13
CA GLU A 126 0.58 5.60 1.98
C GLU A 126 -0.75 5.57 1.23
N ILE A 127 -0.64 5.44 -0.10
CA ILE A 127 -1.73 5.44 -1.05
C ILE A 127 -1.58 4.14 -1.86
N GLU A 128 -2.57 3.27 -1.82
CA GLU A 128 -2.54 1.99 -2.54
C GLU A 128 -3.80 1.85 -3.41
N VAL A 129 -3.65 1.53 -4.68
CA VAL A 129 -4.75 1.15 -5.56
C VAL A 129 -5.09 -0.32 -5.36
N ILE A 130 -6.36 -0.60 -5.09
CA ILE A 130 -6.92 -1.92 -4.86
C ILE A 130 -7.90 -2.28 -5.97
N ASN A 131 -7.73 -3.45 -6.59
CA ASN A 131 -8.69 -4.01 -7.53
C ASN A 131 -9.71 -4.88 -6.79
N LEU A 132 -10.93 -4.34 -6.62
CA LEU A 132 -12.06 -5.02 -5.98
C LEU A 132 -12.55 -6.20 -6.82
N GLU A 133 -12.57 -6.05 -8.15
CA GLU A 133 -13.01 -7.10 -9.07
C GLU A 133 -12.11 -8.33 -8.94
N ALA A 134 -10.79 -8.16 -8.95
CA ALA A 134 -9.81 -9.22 -8.76
C ALA A 134 -9.95 -9.88 -7.37
N LEU A 135 -10.12 -9.09 -6.31
CA LEU A 135 -10.33 -9.63 -4.96
C LEU A 135 -11.63 -10.46 -4.86
N ARG A 136 -12.73 -9.99 -5.48
CA ARG A 136 -14.01 -10.71 -5.55
C ARG A 136 -13.87 -12.01 -6.36
N MET A 137 -13.21 -11.97 -7.52
CA MET A 137 -12.96 -13.15 -8.35
C MET A 137 -12.11 -14.19 -7.62
N ASN A 138 -11.05 -13.76 -6.94
CA ASN A 138 -10.20 -14.64 -6.14
C ASN A 138 -10.98 -15.30 -5.00
N LYS A 139 -11.86 -14.56 -4.33
CA LYS A 139 -12.76 -15.13 -3.32
C LYS A 139 -13.71 -16.16 -3.94
N ALA A 140 -14.38 -15.82 -5.03
CA ALA A 140 -15.33 -16.72 -5.69
C ALA A 140 -14.69 -18.00 -6.24
N GLN A 141 -13.49 -17.90 -6.81
CA GLN A 141 -12.72 -19.07 -7.27
C GLN A 141 -12.39 -19.99 -6.10
N LYS A 142 -11.95 -19.43 -4.97
CA LYS A 142 -11.65 -20.21 -3.76
C LYS A 142 -12.87 -20.89 -3.17
N ASP A 143 -14.02 -20.22 -3.14
CA ASP A 143 -15.26 -20.84 -2.67
C ASP A 143 -15.63 -22.05 -3.53
N ARG A 144 -15.41 -21.99 -4.85
CA ARG A 144 -15.58 -23.14 -5.77
C ARG A 144 -14.58 -24.26 -5.49
N ASP A 145 -13.31 -23.94 -5.32
CA ASP A 145 -12.25 -24.94 -5.10
C ASP A 145 -12.45 -25.66 -3.75
N ALA A 146 -12.82 -24.92 -2.69
CA ALA A 146 -13.14 -25.49 -1.39
C ALA A 146 -14.35 -26.44 -1.42
N LEU A 147 -15.35 -26.16 -2.27
CA LEU A 147 -16.48 -27.07 -2.49
C LEU A 147 -16.05 -28.34 -3.23
N ARG A 148 -15.16 -28.21 -4.23
CA ARG A 148 -14.64 -29.34 -5.01
C ARG A 148 -13.77 -30.27 -4.16
N GLU A 149 -12.91 -29.73 -3.31
CA GLU A 149 -12.06 -30.52 -2.41
C GLU A 149 -12.86 -31.30 -1.37
N ARG A 150 -13.98 -30.75 -0.87
CA ARG A 150 -14.91 -31.51 -0.01
C ARG A 150 -15.51 -32.71 -0.73
N GLY A 151 -15.67 -32.63 -2.06
CA GLY A 151 -16.17 -33.74 -2.89
C GLY A 151 -15.12 -34.81 -3.24
N ASN A 152 -13.82 -34.48 -3.20
CA ASN A 152 -12.74 -35.30 -3.77
C ASN A 152 -11.80 -35.97 -2.75
N LYS A 153 -12.20 -36.12 -1.49
CA LYS A 153 -11.39 -36.84 -0.47
C LYS A 153 -11.40 -38.36 -0.67
N THR A 154 -10.85 -38.84 -1.79
CA THR A 154 -10.45 -40.24 -2.00
C THR A 154 -9.26 -40.32 -2.98
N GLY A 155 -8.07 -40.60 -2.46
CA GLY A 155 -6.96 -41.16 -3.25
C GLY A 155 -5.84 -40.20 -3.65
N GLY A 156 -4.65 -40.38 -3.06
CA GLY A 156 -3.40 -39.80 -3.56
C GLY A 156 -2.29 -39.73 -2.50
N HIS A 157 -1.26 -40.57 -2.65
CA HIS A 157 -0.11 -40.66 -1.76
C HIS A 157 0.95 -39.63 -2.18
N VAL A 158 0.90 -38.44 -1.58
CA VAL A 158 1.96 -37.41 -1.64
C VAL A 158 2.70 -37.45 -0.30
N PRO A 159 4.04 -37.25 -0.25
CA PRO A 159 4.77 -37.15 1.01
C PRO A 159 4.13 -36.11 1.95
N THR A 160 3.59 -36.60 3.06
CA THR A 160 2.60 -35.92 3.90
C THR A 160 3.06 -34.58 4.48
N ALA A 161 4.36 -34.38 4.69
CA ALA A 161 4.89 -33.19 5.36
C ALA A 161 5.01 -31.95 4.46
N LEU A 162 5.56 -32.11 3.24
CA LEU A 162 5.73 -31.00 2.30
C LEU A 162 4.38 -30.47 1.83
N ARG A 163 3.44 -31.40 1.57
CA ARG A 163 2.06 -31.08 1.21
C ARG A 163 1.34 -30.31 2.32
N LYS A 164 1.47 -30.72 3.59
CA LYS A 164 0.89 -30.00 4.73
C LYS A 164 1.44 -28.58 4.88
N LEU A 165 2.74 -28.37 4.62
CA LEU A 165 3.35 -27.04 4.68
C LEU A 165 2.86 -26.14 3.53
N GLN A 166 2.74 -26.68 2.31
CA GLN A 166 2.17 -25.96 1.17
C GLN A 166 0.71 -25.61 1.42
N GLU A 167 -0.11 -26.56 1.86
CA GLU A 167 -1.52 -26.35 2.22
C GLU A 167 -1.65 -25.27 3.31
N ALA A 168 -0.85 -25.32 4.37
CA ALA A 168 -0.87 -24.31 5.44
C ALA A 168 -0.44 -22.91 4.97
N ALA A 169 0.56 -22.82 4.09
CA ALA A 169 1.01 -21.55 3.52
C ALA A 169 -0.05 -20.94 2.60
N GLU A 170 -0.69 -21.77 1.78
CA GLU A 170 -1.82 -21.37 0.94
C GLU A 170 -3.00 -20.90 1.78
N ASP A 171 -3.38 -21.64 2.83
CA ASP A 171 -4.47 -21.26 3.72
C ASP A 171 -4.21 -19.95 4.45
N LEU A 172 -2.97 -19.71 4.88
CA LEU A 172 -2.57 -18.42 5.47
C LEU A 172 -2.67 -17.28 4.46
N CYS A 173 -2.21 -17.49 3.22
CA CYS A 173 -2.35 -16.52 2.15
C CYS A 173 -3.84 -16.22 1.89
N ARG A 174 -4.65 -17.28 1.76
CA ARG A 174 -6.10 -17.18 1.54
C ARG A 174 -6.79 -16.38 2.64
N ALA A 175 -6.44 -16.62 3.90
CA ALA A 175 -6.98 -15.89 5.04
C ALA A 175 -6.65 -14.39 4.96
N LYS A 176 -5.40 -14.03 4.59
CA LYS A 176 -4.99 -12.62 4.45
C LYS A 176 -5.72 -11.88 3.33
N GLU A 177 -5.93 -12.52 2.18
CA GLU A 177 -6.66 -11.92 1.07
C GLU A 177 -8.14 -11.71 1.39
N ALA A 178 -8.78 -12.69 2.05
CA ALA A 178 -10.17 -12.57 2.49
C ALA A 178 -10.35 -11.43 3.51
N VAL A 179 -9.37 -11.26 4.41
CA VAL A 179 -9.33 -10.13 5.35
C VAL A 179 -9.22 -8.80 4.59
N LYS A 180 -8.37 -8.69 3.57
CA LYS A 180 -8.23 -7.46 2.78
C LYS A 180 -9.53 -7.04 2.11
N LEU A 181 -10.19 -7.95 1.39
CA LEU A 181 -11.49 -7.67 0.77
C LEU A 181 -12.54 -7.28 1.82
N SER A 182 -12.63 -8.01 2.94
CA SER A 182 -13.60 -7.70 3.99
C SER A 182 -13.39 -6.30 4.58
N VAL A 183 -12.14 -5.93 4.85
CA VAL A 183 -11.78 -4.62 5.41
C VAL A 183 -12.11 -3.50 4.43
N VAL A 184 -11.70 -3.65 3.17
CA VAL A 184 -11.97 -2.65 2.12
C VAL A 184 -13.47 -2.47 1.89
N THR A 185 -14.24 -3.55 1.85
CA THR A 185 -15.71 -3.49 1.73
C THR A 185 -16.35 -2.80 2.94
N GLN A 186 -15.87 -3.06 4.15
CA GLN A 186 -16.38 -2.40 5.36
C GLN A 186 -16.09 -0.89 5.35
N MET A 187 -14.88 -0.48 4.94
CA MET A 187 -14.53 0.93 4.78
C MET A 187 -15.38 1.62 3.72
N ALA A 188 -15.55 0.95 2.57
CA ALA A 188 -16.36 1.46 1.49
C ALA A 188 -17.81 1.70 1.89
N ALA A 189 -18.42 0.76 2.64
CA ALA A 189 -19.78 0.89 3.12
C ALA A 189 -19.98 2.11 4.04
N ARG A 190 -18.93 2.54 4.76
CA ARG A 190 -18.96 3.77 5.59
C ARG A 190 -18.80 5.03 4.75
N GLN A 191 -17.93 4.99 3.74
CA GLN A 191 -17.64 6.14 2.89
C GLN A 191 -18.76 6.42 1.89
N TRP A 192 -19.33 5.37 1.32
CA TRP A 192 -20.43 5.42 0.35
C TRP A 192 -21.62 4.64 0.89
N PRO A 193 -22.34 5.17 1.90
CA PRO A 193 -23.59 4.58 2.34
C PRO A 193 -24.52 4.54 1.13
N SER A 194 -25.11 3.36 0.86
CA SER A 194 -25.93 3.01 -0.30
C SER A 194 -26.57 4.23 -0.95
N SER A 195 -25.87 4.80 -1.95
CA SER A 195 -26.46 5.89 -2.71
C SER A 195 -27.51 5.26 -3.62
N LEU A 196 -28.61 5.96 -3.86
CA LEU A 196 -29.67 5.51 -4.77
C LEU A 196 -29.20 5.31 -6.23
N PHE A 197 -27.96 5.69 -6.55
CA PHE A 197 -27.48 5.88 -7.92
C PHE A 197 -26.16 5.17 -8.26
N GLU A 198 -25.41 4.65 -7.29
CA GLU A 198 -24.17 3.91 -7.54
C GLU A 198 -23.98 2.79 -6.51
N ASP A 199 -23.93 1.56 -7.01
CA ASP A 199 -23.57 0.40 -6.22
C ASP A 199 -22.04 0.30 -6.11
N PHE A 200 -21.54 0.18 -4.87
CA PHE A 200 -20.13 -0.17 -4.61
C PHE A 200 -19.69 -1.45 -5.34
N ASP A 201 -20.64 -2.32 -5.66
CA ASP A 201 -20.42 -3.55 -6.41
C ASP A 201 -20.03 -3.34 -7.87
N GLU A 202 -20.30 -2.17 -8.44
CA GLU A 202 -19.89 -1.83 -9.82
C GLU A 202 -18.46 -1.25 -9.88
N ARG A 203 -17.88 -0.84 -8.76
CA ARG A 203 -16.52 -0.31 -8.72
C ARG A 203 -15.51 -1.43 -8.94
N LYS A 204 -14.63 -1.25 -9.94
CA LYS A 204 -13.53 -2.16 -10.23
C LYS A 204 -12.34 -1.95 -9.32
N SER A 205 -12.00 -0.69 -9.06
CA SER A 205 -10.85 -0.32 -8.25
C SER A 205 -11.14 0.87 -7.35
N VAL A 206 -10.43 0.94 -6.22
CA VAL A 206 -10.48 2.04 -5.26
C VAL A 206 -9.07 2.40 -4.81
N VAL A 207 -8.91 3.59 -4.24
CA VAL A 207 -7.68 3.99 -3.55
C VAL A 207 -7.86 3.76 -2.06
N LEU A 208 -7.00 2.94 -1.45
CA LEU A 208 -6.85 2.80 -0.01
C LEU A 208 -5.85 3.84 0.48
N VAL A 209 -6.28 4.67 1.44
CA VAL A 209 -5.41 5.60 2.16
C VAL A 209 -5.15 5.03 3.55
N HIS A 210 -3.87 4.87 3.88
CA HIS A 210 -3.45 4.34 5.17
C HIS A 210 -2.16 4.99 5.65
N PHE A 211 -1.79 4.68 6.88
CA PHE A 211 -0.57 5.18 7.50
C PHE A 211 0.21 4.02 8.09
N HIS A 212 1.51 4.08 7.92
CA HIS A 212 2.45 3.22 8.62
C HIS A 212 3.54 4.06 9.27
N GLY A 213 3.99 3.66 10.46
CA GLY A 213 5.02 4.40 11.16
C GLY A 213 5.51 3.75 12.42
N LEU A 214 6.46 4.41 13.06
CA LEU A 214 6.96 4.07 14.39
C LEU A 214 6.38 5.03 15.41
N ILE A 215 5.82 4.44 16.48
CA ILE A 215 5.29 5.17 17.63
C ILE A 215 6.09 4.82 18.88
N HIS A 216 6.60 5.84 19.55
CA HIS A 216 7.31 5.76 20.82
C HIS A 216 6.32 5.98 21.96
N LEU A 217 6.12 4.97 22.81
CA LEU A 217 5.08 4.93 23.84
C LEU A 217 5.44 5.67 25.14
N GLY A 218 6.62 6.28 25.22
CA GLY A 218 7.10 7.00 26.39
C GLY A 218 7.96 6.14 27.31
N GLN A 219 8.41 6.72 28.44
CA GLN A 219 9.38 6.08 29.35
C GLN A 219 8.74 5.10 30.35
N THR A 220 7.42 5.17 30.58
CA THR A 220 6.74 4.44 31.66
C THR A 220 5.86 3.30 31.11
N GLY A 221 6.00 2.08 31.67
CA GLY A 221 5.03 0.99 31.57
C GLY A 221 4.56 0.66 30.15
N CYS A 222 5.44 -0.01 29.39
CA CYS A 222 5.30 -0.31 27.95
C CYS A 222 3.92 -0.87 27.56
N ASP A 223 3.37 -1.82 28.34
CA ASP A 223 2.11 -2.48 27.99
C ASP A 223 0.89 -1.60 28.30
N ALA A 224 0.88 -0.90 29.44
CA ALA A 224 -0.18 0.05 29.78
C ALA A 224 -0.24 1.22 28.80
N ALA A 225 0.92 1.71 28.34
CA ALA A 225 1.00 2.73 27.30
C ALA A 225 0.51 2.21 25.95
N HIS A 226 0.89 0.98 25.57
CA HIS A 226 0.40 0.33 24.38
C HIS A 226 -1.12 0.23 24.36
N GLU A 227 -1.73 -0.30 25.43
CA GLU A 227 -3.18 -0.46 25.54
C GLU A 227 -3.91 0.88 25.49
N ARG A 228 -3.39 1.90 26.18
CA ARG A 228 -3.97 3.25 26.19
C ARG A 228 -3.95 3.88 24.79
N VAL A 229 -2.83 3.81 24.09
CA VAL A 229 -2.70 4.33 22.71
C VAL A 229 -3.60 3.56 21.76
N ALA A 230 -3.59 2.22 21.81
CA ALA A 230 -4.44 1.37 20.97
C ALA A 230 -5.94 1.68 21.20
N LYS A 231 -6.37 1.79 22.47
CA LYS A 231 -7.76 2.15 22.83
C LYS A 231 -8.13 3.54 22.32
N THR A 232 -7.20 4.48 22.36
CA THR A 232 -7.42 5.86 21.91
C THR A 232 -7.58 5.92 20.39
N LEU A 233 -6.70 5.25 19.64
CA LEU A 233 -6.80 5.14 18.19
C LEU A 233 -8.09 4.44 17.76
N LYS A 234 -8.46 3.32 18.42
CA LYS A 234 -9.70 2.59 18.11
C LYS A 234 -10.99 3.40 18.28
N ARG A 235 -10.97 4.54 18.98
CA ARG A 235 -12.13 5.46 19.02
C ARG A 235 -12.35 6.20 17.70
N TYR A 236 -11.28 6.44 16.95
CA TYR A 236 -11.31 7.10 15.63
C TYR A 236 -11.38 6.08 14.49
N TRP A 237 -10.85 4.87 14.71
CA TRP A 237 -10.88 3.75 13.77
C TRP A 237 -11.52 2.53 14.46
N PRO A 238 -12.87 2.49 14.56
CA PRO A 238 -13.58 1.49 15.35
C PRO A 238 -13.62 0.10 14.71
N ASP A 239 -13.46 0.03 13.39
CA ASP A 239 -13.49 -1.22 12.65
C ASP A 239 -12.34 -2.15 13.05
N THR A 240 -12.65 -3.45 13.08
CA THR A 240 -11.65 -4.50 13.26
C THR A 240 -10.59 -4.37 12.15
N TYR A 241 -9.31 -4.51 12.51
CA TYR A 241 -8.13 -4.41 11.61
C TYR A 241 -7.69 -2.99 11.19
N CYS A 242 -8.43 -1.93 11.52
CA CYS A 242 -8.00 -0.59 11.15
C CYS A 242 -6.85 -0.03 12.00
N VAL A 243 -6.60 -0.62 13.18
CA VAL A 243 -5.50 -0.22 14.06
C VAL A 243 -4.69 -1.44 14.45
N GLU A 244 -3.40 -1.40 14.16
CA GLU A 244 -2.47 -2.44 14.57
C GLU A 244 -1.20 -1.82 15.16
N LEU A 245 -0.82 -2.26 16.37
CA LEU A 245 0.45 -1.91 17.01
C LEU A 245 1.26 -3.19 17.23
N LYS A 246 2.42 -3.30 16.59
CA LYS A 246 3.29 -4.48 16.65
C LYS A 246 4.60 -4.21 17.38
N LYS A 247 5.08 -5.21 18.14
CA LYS A 247 6.49 -5.30 18.54
C LYS A 247 7.30 -5.75 17.32
N THR A 248 8.32 -5.00 16.93
CA THR A 248 9.02 -5.24 15.65
C THR A 248 10.53 -5.33 15.75
N PHE A 249 11.11 -5.16 16.94
CA PHE A 249 12.55 -5.04 17.15
C PHE A 249 13.19 -6.25 17.89
N GLU A 250 12.41 -7.29 18.21
CA GLU A 250 12.86 -8.43 19.03
C GLU A 250 13.99 -9.26 18.37
N ALA A 251 14.00 -9.37 17.04
CA ALA A 251 14.89 -10.30 16.32
C ALA A 251 16.02 -9.64 15.52
N GLN A 252 16.07 -8.30 15.44
CA GLN A 252 17.00 -7.58 14.57
C GLN A 252 17.60 -6.37 15.28
N ALA A 253 18.81 -5.98 14.90
CA ALA A 253 19.44 -4.78 15.43
C ALA A 253 18.58 -3.54 15.08
N PRO A 254 18.38 -2.60 16.02
CA PRO A 254 17.49 -1.46 15.79
C PRO A 254 17.79 -0.64 14.54
N LEU A 255 19.07 -0.41 14.22
CA LEU A 255 19.48 0.35 13.04
C LEU A 255 19.08 -0.34 11.73
N GLU A 256 19.31 -1.65 11.63
CA GLU A 256 18.91 -2.45 10.47
C GLU A 256 17.38 -2.44 10.32
N LYS A 257 16.68 -2.53 11.44
CA LYS A 257 15.21 -2.47 11.46
C LYS A 257 14.68 -1.10 11.02
N PHE A 258 15.27 0.00 11.50
CA PHE A 258 14.90 1.34 11.06
C PHE A 258 15.11 1.53 9.57
N LYS A 259 16.21 1.00 9.01
CA LYS A 259 16.47 1.05 7.58
C LYS A 259 15.41 0.27 6.81
N ALA A 260 15.15 -0.98 7.19
CA ALA A 260 14.13 -1.83 6.54
C ALA A 260 12.73 -1.19 6.60
N ILE A 261 12.37 -0.58 7.73
CA ILE A 261 11.10 0.15 7.87
C ILE A 261 11.10 1.39 6.98
N ALA A 262 12.17 2.18 6.94
CA ALA A 262 12.24 3.34 6.06
C ALA A 262 12.13 2.97 4.58
N ASP A 263 12.80 1.90 4.15
CA ASP A 263 12.70 1.35 2.80
C ASP A 263 11.25 0.95 2.50
N TYR A 264 10.59 0.21 3.41
CA TYR A 264 9.19 -0.18 3.25
C TYR A 264 8.22 1.01 3.13
N LEU A 265 8.31 1.97 4.05
CA LEU A 265 7.40 3.13 4.14
C LEU A 265 7.51 4.10 2.95
N THR A 266 8.55 3.99 2.14
CA THR A 266 8.82 4.93 1.05
C THR A 266 8.59 4.34 -0.33
N LYS A 267 8.07 3.10 -0.42
CA LYS A 267 7.70 2.42 -1.68
C LYS A 267 6.52 3.07 -2.44
N GLY A 268 5.69 3.86 -1.75
CA GLY A 268 4.55 4.54 -2.38
C GLY A 268 3.32 3.66 -2.67
N GLY A 269 3.16 2.54 -1.94
CA GLY A 269 1.99 1.66 -2.07
C GLY A 269 2.17 0.54 -3.09
N ASN A 270 1.80 0.78 -4.34
CA ASN A 270 1.96 -0.20 -5.45
C ASN A 270 3.33 -0.05 -6.13
N ASP A 271 4.41 -0.39 -5.43
CA ASP A 271 5.80 -0.26 -5.91
C ASP A 271 5.99 -0.83 -7.33
N ASP A 272 5.47 -2.03 -7.59
CA ASP A 272 5.58 -2.70 -8.90
C ASP A 272 4.48 -2.30 -9.90
N LEU A 273 3.62 -1.35 -9.54
CA LEU A 273 2.44 -0.95 -10.31
C LEU A 273 1.54 -2.15 -10.64
N ARG A 274 1.41 -3.05 -9.65
CA ARG A 274 0.49 -4.18 -9.65
C ARG A 274 -0.41 -4.14 -8.42
N TYR A 275 -1.59 -4.74 -8.51
CA TYR A 275 -2.46 -4.90 -7.35
C TYR A 275 -1.89 -5.92 -6.39
N SER A 276 -1.82 -5.58 -5.11
CA SER A 276 -1.50 -6.56 -4.08
C SER A 276 -2.78 -7.28 -3.64
N THR A 277 -2.79 -8.61 -3.73
CA THR A 277 -3.95 -9.41 -3.32
C THR A 277 -4.09 -9.54 -1.80
N ALA A 278 -3.05 -9.21 -1.02
CA ALA A 278 -3.01 -9.37 0.43
C ALA A 278 -2.46 -8.12 1.16
N PHE A 279 -2.63 -8.06 2.49
CA PHE A 279 -1.90 -7.09 3.32
C PHE A 279 -0.49 -7.62 3.63
N GLY A 280 0.52 -6.75 3.49
CA GLY A 280 1.93 -7.06 3.75
C GLY A 280 2.71 -7.53 2.52
N SER A 281 4.02 -7.77 2.68
CA SER A 281 4.91 -8.16 1.60
C SER A 281 4.51 -9.53 1.02
N GLN A 282 4.11 -9.54 -0.26
CA GLN A 282 4.29 -10.73 -1.08
C GLN A 282 5.79 -10.87 -1.33
N THR A 283 6.33 -12.08 -1.22
CA THR A 283 7.73 -12.31 -1.58
C THR A 283 7.85 -12.16 -3.11
N GLU A 284 8.22 -10.95 -3.55
CA GLU A 284 8.49 -10.53 -4.95
C GLU A 284 9.33 -11.56 -5.71
N GLU A 285 10.28 -12.21 -5.03
CA GLU A 285 11.20 -13.19 -5.61
C GLU A 285 10.52 -14.42 -6.23
N GLY A 286 9.27 -14.73 -5.87
CA GLY A 286 8.59 -15.91 -6.39
C GLY A 286 8.05 -15.74 -7.81
N TYR A 287 7.36 -14.62 -8.07
CA TYR A 287 6.55 -14.46 -9.28
C TYR A 287 7.37 -13.96 -10.47
N GLU A 288 8.22 -12.95 -10.29
CA GLU A 288 9.11 -12.49 -11.36
C GLU A 288 10.17 -13.53 -11.71
N ALA A 289 10.75 -14.21 -10.71
CA ALA A 289 11.67 -15.32 -10.99
C ALA A 289 10.96 -16.49 -11.68
N ALA A 290 9.68 -16.75 -11.39
CA ALA A 290 8.89 -17.75 -12.12
C ALA A 290 8.61 -17.32 -13.58
N LEU A 291 8.25 -16.06 -13.82
CA LEU A 291 8.11 -15.51 -15.17
C LEU A 291 9.42 -15.55 -15.96
N TRP A 292 10.55 -15.20 -15.31
CA TRP A 292 11.89 -15.33 -15.88
C TRP A 292 12.25 -16.78 -16.23
N ARG A 293 11.94 -17.74 -15.35
CA ARG A 293 12.15 -19.18 -15.60
C ARG A 293 11.29 -19.70 -16.75
N LEU A 294 10.12 -19.11 -16.98
CA LEU A 294 9.22 -19.43 -18.08
C LEU A 294 9.57 -18.69 -19.39
N GLY A 295 10.66 -17.94 -19.43
CA GLY A 295 11.15 -17.25 -20.63
C GLY A 295 10.47 -15.92 -20.94
N TYR A 296 9.62 -15.41 -20.03
CA TYR A 296 9.07 -14.06 -20.12
C TYR A 296 10.13 -13.05 -19.67
N ARG A 297 11.10 -12.76 -20.54
CA ARG A 297 12.09 -11.71 -20.31
C ARG A 297 11.43 -10.36 -20.59
N GLY A 298 11.42 -9.47 -19.60
CA GLY A 298 11.45 -8.05 -19.91
C GLY A 298 12.78 -7.80 -20.61
N VAL A 299 12.74 -7.40 -21.88
CA VAL A 299 13.97 -7.09 -22.63
C VAL A 299 14.29 -5.64 -22.33
N GLU A 300 15.49 -5.39 -21.82
CA GLU A 300 16.05 -4.05 -21.76
C GLU A 300 16.20 -3.57 -23.21
N ASP A 301 15.34 -2.63 -23.58
CA ASP A 301 15.35 -1.78 -24.78
C ASP A 301 14.89 -2.28 -26.17
N ASP A 302 14.81 -3.56 -26.59
CA ASP A 302 14.35 -3.85 -28.00
C ASP A 302 13.73 -5.25 -28.27
N GLY A 303 13.06 -5.89 -27.30
CA GLY A 303 12.38 -7.19 -27.50
C GLY A 303 10.85 -7.10 -27.55
N PRO A 304 10.14 -8.03 -28.21
CA PRO A 304 8.70 -7.91 -28.40
C PRO A 304 7.98 -7.99 -27.06
N GLU A 305 7.35 -6.87 -26.66
CA GLU A 305 6.31 -6.90 -25.63
C GLU A 305 5.36 -8.06 -25.93
N THR A 306 5.02 -8.84 -24.91
CA THR A 306 3.93 -9.80 -25.11
C THR A 306 2.66 -9.00 -25.41
N THR A 307 1.87 -9.42 -26.39
CA THR A 307 0.56 -8.76 -26.65
C THR A 307 -0.49 -9.14 -25.61
N LYS A 308 -0.09 -9.78 -24.51
CA LYS A 308 -0.99 -10.28 -23.46
C LYS A 308 -1.13 -9.22 -22.36
N PRO A 309 -2.35 -8.74 -22.09
CA PRO A 309 -2.64 -7.90 -20.94
C PRO A 309 -2.17 -8.56 -19.63
N ASP A 310 -1.53 -7.79 -18.77
CA ASP A 310 -1.22 -8.17 -17.38
C ASP A 310 -2.43 -7.84 -16.51
N GLU A 311 -3.24 -8.85 -16.20
CA GLU A 311 -4.48 -8.71 -15.44
C GLU A 311 -4.27 -8.17 -14.01
N ASN A 312 -3.04 -8.26 -13.50
CA ASN A 312 -2.67 -7.75 -12.18
C ASN A 312 -2.00 -6.37 -12.23
N ALA A 313 -1.71 -5.83 -13.42
CA ALA A 313 -1.14 -4.49 -13.56
C ALA A 313 -2.20 -3.43 -13.30
N LEU A 314 -1.78 -2.34 -12.66
CA LEU A 314 -2.57 -1.12 -12.64
C LEU A 314 -2.73 -0.63 -14.09
N THR A 315 -3.91 -0.15 -14.43
CA THR A 315 -4.17 0.56 -15.68
C THR A 315 -3.38 1.87 -15.73
N ILE A 316 -3.19 2.40 -16.93
CA ILE A 316 -2.54 3.71 -17.12
C ILE A 316 -3.23 4.78 -16.26
N GLY A 317 -4.56 4.81 -16.22
CA GLY A 317 -5.33 5.80 -15.47
C GLY A 317 -5.13 5.70 -13.96
N GLU A 318 -5.04 4.48 -13.42
CA GLU A 318 -4.75 4.27 -12.00
C GLU A 318 -3.32 4.66 -11.64
N VAL A 319 -2.34 4.33 -12.49
CA VAL A 319 -0.96 4.78 -12.29
C VAL A 319 -0.87 6.31 -12.35
N THR A 320 -1.62 6.96 -13.25
CA THR A 320 -1.70 8.43 -13.30
C THR A 320 -2.22 9.00 -11.98
N VAL A 321 -3.36 8.51 -11.48
CA VAL A 321 -3.94 8.99 -10.21
C VAL A 321 -2.98 8.74 -9.04
N LEU A 322 -2.40 7.55 -8.94
CA LEU A 322 -1.46 7.19 -7.88
C LEU A 322 -0.23 8.10 -7.90
N GLY A 323 0.42 8.26 -9.06
CA GLY A 323 1.60 9.10 -9.21
C GLY A 323 1.33 10.58 -8.94
N GLU A 324 0.23 11.12 -9.46
CA GLU A 324 -0.15 12.51 -9.22
C GLU A 324 -0.48 12.78 -7.75
N ALA A 325 -1.23 11.88 -7.09
CA ALA A 325 -1.55 12.02 -5.66
C ALA A 325 -0.29 11.96 -4.79
N ILE A 326 0.60 10.99 -5.03
CA ILE A 326 1.89 10.89 -4.34
C ILE A 326 2.73 12.15 -4.54
N HIS A 327 2.86 12.62 -5.78
CA HIS A 327 3.64 13.83 -6.06
C HIS A 327 3.06 15.06 -5.36
N LYS A 328 1.75 15.30 -5.49
CA LYS A 328 1.07 16.42 -4.81
C LYS A 328 1.25 16.34 -3.29
N LEU A 329 1.18 15.14 -2.71
CA LEU A 329 1.40 14.92 -1.28
C LEU A 329 2.86 15.22 -0.87
N MET A 330 3.84 14.81 -1.66
CA MET A 330 5.27 15.10 -1.44
C MET A 330 5.53 16.61 -1.40
N VAL A 331 5.09 17.34 -2.43
CA VAL A 331 5.41 18.76 -2.62
C VAL A 331 4.64 19.71 -1.71
N ARG A 332 3.77 19.20 -0.82
CA ARG A 332 3.16 20.00 0.28
C ARG A 332 4.22 20.66 1.19
N THR A 333 5.45 20.15 1.17
CA THR A 333 6.58 20.73 1.92
C THR A 333 7.75 21.03 0.99
N LYS A 334 8.55 22.05 1.34
CA LYS A 334 9.74 22.44 0.57
C LYS A 334 10.78 21.32 0.41
N CYS A 335 10.83 20.36 1.34
CA CYS A 335 11.76 19.23 1.29
C CYS A 335 11.17 17.99 0.60
N GLU A 336 10.00 18.13 -0.01
CA GLU A 336 9.24 17.07 -0.71
C GLU A 336 8.82 15.90 0.20
N THR A 337 8.81 16.11 1.52
CA THR A 337 8.45 15.08 2.51
C THR A 337 7.03 15.26 3.07
N GLY A 338 6.10 15.83 2.30
CA GLY A 338 4.77 16.18 2.82
C GLY A 338 3.90 14.97 3.21
N TYR A 339 4.22 13.79 2.70
CA TYR A 339 3.62 12.52 3.11
C TYR A 339 4.17 11.97 4.44
N ILE A 340 5.29 12.51 4.95
CA ILE A 340 5.91 12.06 6.21
C ILE A 340 5.30 12.85 7.36
N LEU A 341 4.62 12.14 8.27
CA LEU A 341 4.08 12.72 9.49
C LEU A 341 5.08 12.61 10.64
N ARG A 342 5.24 13.71 11.38
CA ARG A 342 5.99 13.77 12.63
C ARG A 342 5.13 14.45 13.69
N MET A 343 4.86 13.77 14.80
CA MET A 343 4.02 14.29 15.88
C MET A 343 4.58 13.96 17.26
N GLY A 344 4.29 14.83 18.23
CA GLY A 344 4.61 14.63 19.64
C GLY A 344 6.10 14.70 19.97
N THR A 345 6.48 14.12 21.11
CA THR A 345 7.87 14.14 21.62
C THR A 345 8.74 13.14 20.87
N VAL A 346 9.26 13.59 19.72
CA VAL A 346 10.21 12.84 18.90
C VAL A 346 11.62 13.32 19.22
N GLY A 347 12.22 12.73 20.26
CA GLY A 347 13.56 13.03 20.76
C GLY A 347 13.66 14.42 21.39
N THR A 348 13.87 14.46 22.70
CA THR A 348 14.67 15.53 23.34
C THR A 348 16.13 15.29 23.07
#